data_AF-A0A179HS17-F1
#
_entry.id   AF-A0A179HS17-F1
#
_cell.length_a   1.000
_cell.length_b   1.000
_cell.length_c   1.000
_cell.angle_alpha   90.00
_cell.angle_beta   90.00
_cell.angle_gamma   90.00
#
_symmetry.space_group_name_H-M   'P 1'
#
loop_
_entity.id
_entity.type
_entity.pdbx_description
1 polymer ?
#
loop_
_entity_poly.entity_id
_entity_poly.type
_entity_poly.pdbx_seq_one_letter_code
_entity_poly.pdbx_strand_id
1 'polypeptide(L)'
;MTTSTCTSQASASLMPLREMPPLLELQNYHVLGRILYYVPYLSPLHPGRVLTTFGFVSAIVEALNGWGASYSANQSLSDSEMAAGHALIKASLLIQIFVVGSFILLAALFHRRCSVRGIRSPRLRGPLITLYVSTGLILVRTIYRIVEYFSVAKLKFREAGFDPMSMSPIIRYEWFFYVFEAAVMACNCALFNARHPRRYLPRNNMIYLAQDGVTEVEGPGFKDPRPFWQTLVDPFDLRGLAKGQSSQTAKFWEDGDGQARSSTKGTDSAVGADTGHGK
;
A
#
# COMPACT_ATOMS: atom_id res chain seq x y z
N MET A 1 6.04 -39.74 16.75
CA MET A 1 6.38 -39.41 15.34
C MET A 1 5.27 -38.64 14.61
N THR A 2 4.10 -38.39 15.20
CA THR A 2 2.95 -37.71 14.56
C THR A 2 2.85 -36.19 14.82
N THR A 3 3.66 -35.62 15.72
CA THR A 3 3.61 -34.19 16.07
C THR A 3 4.46 -33.31 15.15
N SER A 4 5.59 -33.82 14.64
CA SER A 4 6.49 -33.06 13.74
C SER A 4 5.96 -32.90 12.31
N THR A 5 5.10 -33.82 11.85
CA THR A 5 4.45 -33.72 10.53
C THR A 5 3.29 -32.73 10.53
N CYS A 6 2.57 -32.58 11.64
CA CYS A 6 1.47 -31.62 11.77
C CYS A 6 1.95 -30.16 11.83
N THR A 7 3.08 -29.88 12.49
CA THR A 7 3.70 -28.54 12.47
C THR A 7 4.28 -28.20 11.10
N SER A 8 4.86 -29.17 10.39
CA SER A 8 5.36 -28.99 9.02
C SER A 8 4.24 -28.70 8.01
N GLN A 9 3.10 -29.40 8.11
CA GLN A 9 1.94 -29.19 7.25
C GLN A 9 1.18 -27.88 7.55
N ALA A 10 1.13 -27.46 8.83
CA ALA A 10 0.65 -26.13 9.22
C ALA A 10 1.57 -25.03 8.68
N SER A 11 2.89 -25.21 8.76
CA SER A 11 3.90 -24.27 8.24
C SER A 11 3.79 -24.10 6.71
N ALA A 12 3.56 -25.19 5.98
CA ALA A 12 3.37 -25.16 4.52
C ALA A 12 2.04 -24.49 4.11
N SER A 13 0.98 -24.65 4.89
CA SER A 13 -0.33 -24.03 4.63
C SER A 13 -0.36 -22.53 5.00
N LEU A 14 0.51 -22.09 5.91
CA LEU A 14 0.70 -20.70 6.33
C LEU A 14 1.71 -19.93 5.45
N MET A 15 2.43 -20.60 4.56
CA MET A 15 3.41 -19.98 3.68
C MET A 15 2.83 -18.82 2.84
N PRO A 16 1.61 -18.89 2.27
CA PRO A 16 1.00 -17.76 1.56
C PRO A 16 0.73 -16.56 2.48
N LEU A 17 0.35 -16.81 3.75
CA LEU A 17 0.08 -15.76 4.74
C LEU A 17 1.33 -14.98 5.13
N ARG A 18 2.50 -15.64 5.05
CA ARG A 18 3.78 -15.00 5.37
C ARG A 18 4.25 -14.05 4.27
N GLU A 19 3.84 -14.27 3.02
CA GLU A 19 4.16 -13.44 1.85
C GLU A 19 3.09 -12.38 1.53
N MET A 20 1.93 -12.42 2.19
CA MET A 20 0.86 -11.44 2.04
C MET A 20 1.17 -9.99 2.48
N PRO A 21 2.10 -9.70 3.41
CA PRO A 21 2.33 -8.32 3.85
C PRO A 21 2.73 -7.31 2.75
N PRO A 22 3.69 -7.58 1.85
CA PRO A 22 3.99 -6.64 0.76
C PRO A 22 2.85 -6.48 -0.22
N LEU A 23 2.02 -7.52 -0.40
CA LEU A 23 0.84 -7.44 -1.26
C LEU A 23 -0.23 -6.52 -0.65
N LEU A 24 -0.42 -6.57 0.67
CA LEU A 24 -1.32 -5.67 1.40
C LEU A 24 -0.82 -4.22 1.38
N GLU A 25 0.49 -4.02 1.47
CA GLU A 25 1.12 -2.71 1.33
C GLU A 25 0.94 -2.15 -0.09
N LEU A 26 1.17 -2.98 -1.13
CA LEU A 26 0.89 -2.61 -2.51
C LEU A 26 -0.60 -2.29 -2.75
N GLN A 27 -1.50 -3.01 -2.09
CA GLN A 27 -2.92 -2.72 -2.14
C GLN A 27 -3.24 -1.35 -1.55
N ASN A 28 -2.62 -0.96 -0.43
CA ASN A 28 -2.74 0.39 0.13
C ASN A 28 -2.27 1.45 -0.87
N TYR A 29 -1.14 1.24 -1.53
CA TYR A 29 -0.63 2.16 -2.54
C TYR A 29 -1.60 2.30 -3.71
N HIS A 30 -2.21 1.19 -4.13
CA HIS A 30 -3.19 1.19 -5.19
C HIS A 30 -4.48 1.93 -4.80
N VAL A 31 -4.96 1.73 -3.57
CA VAL A 31 -6.13 2.44 -3.04
C VAL A 31 -5.86 3.93 -2.93
N LEU A 32 -4.71 4.34 -2.37
CA LEU A 32 -4.35 5.75 -2.29
C LEU A 32 -4.21 6.36 -3.70
N GLY A 33 -3.59 5.65 -4.65
CA GLY A 33 -3.54 6.06 -6.05
C GLY A 33 -4.94 6.34 -6.60
N ARG A 34 -5.89 5.43 -6.42
CA ARG A 34 -7.29 5.65 -6.87
C ARG A 34 -7.99 6.82 -6.16
N ILE A 35 -7.71 7.04 -4.88
CA ILE A 35 -8.20 8.21 -4.14
C ILE A 35 -7.66 9.51 -4.74
N LEU A 36 -6.37 9.53 -5.10
CA LEU A 36 -5.73 10.68 -5.74
C LEU A 36 -6.28 10.93 -7.15
N TYR A 37 -6.60 9.86 -7.91
CA TYR A 37 -7.31 9.98 -9.20
C TYR A 37 -8.71 10.60 -9.05
N TYR A 38 -9.40 10.31 -7.95
CA TYR A 38 -10.74 10.83 -7.70
C TYR A 38 -10.76 12.33 -7.35
N VAL A 39 -9.70 12.84 -6.69
CA VAL A 39 -9.58 14.28 -6.34
C VAL A 39 -8.25 14.85 -6.84
N PRO A 40 -8.12 15.04 -8.16
CA PRO A 40 -6.84 15.36 -8.80
C PRO A 40 -6.31 16.75 -8.41
N TYR A 41 -7.17 17.75 -8.27
CA TYR A 41 -6.80 19.15 -7.97
C TYR A 41 -6.26 19.37 -6.55
N LEU A 42 -6.41 18.38 -5.65
CA LEU A 42 -5.81 18.41 -4.30
C LEU A 42 -4.65 17.43 -4.12
N SER A 43 -4.40 16.59 -5.13
CA SER A 43 -3.34 15.59 -5.09
C SER A 43 -1.97 16.27 -4.99
N PRO A 44 -1.17 16.01 -3.93
CA PRO A 44 0.19 16.52 -3.84
C PRO A 44 1.16 15.77 -4.77
N LEU A 45 0.83 14.53 -5.09
CA LEU A 45 1.61 13.66 -5.96
C LEU A 45 0.71 13.10 -7.05
N HIS A 46 1.30 12.92 -8.23
CA HIS A 46 0.61 12.29 -9.35
C HIS A 46 0.19 10.85 -8.96
N PRO A 47 -1.10 10.49 -9.12
CA PRO A 47 -1.66 9.23 -8.64
C PRO A 47 -0.92 7.97 -9.10
N GLY A 48 -0.49 7.95 -10.37
CA GLY A 48 0.24 6.83 -10.96
C GLY A 48 1.67 6.67 -10.42
N ARG A 49 2.29 7.76 -9.95
CA ARG A 49 3.68 7.75 -9.45
C ARG A 49 3.76 7.21 -8.03
N VAL A 50 2.75 7.50 -7.22
CA VAL A 50 2.66 6.95 -5.86
C VAL A 50 2.70 5.42 -5.89
N LEU A 51 1.88 4.80 -6.75
CA LEU A 51 1.85 3.34 -6.83
C LEU A 51 3.18 2.74 -7.29
N THR A 52 3.76 3.26 -8.38
CA THR A 52 4.97 2.69 -8.97
C THR A 52 6.19 2.90 -8.09
N THR A 53 6.36 4.08 -7.49
CA THR A 53 7.52 4.41 -6.65
C THR A 53 7.45 3.69 -5.32
N PHE A 54 6.36 3.83 -4.57
CA PHE A 54 6.26 3.18 -3.26
C PHE A 54 6.24 1.65 -3.40
N GLY A 55 5.57 1.13 -4.44
CA GLY A 55 5.60 -0.30 -4.76
C GLY A 55 7.00 -0.82 -5.09
N PHE A 56 7.75 -0.09 -5.91
CA PHE A 56 9.13 -0.48 -6.27
C PHE A 56 10.09 -0.42 -5.09
N VAL A 57 10.06 0.65 -4.29
CA VAL A 57 10.90 0.76 -3.10
C VAL A 57 10.55 -0.37 -2.12
N SER A 58 9.27 -0.66 -1.92
CA SER A 58 8.84 -1.77 -1.04
C SER A 58 9.31 -3.13 -1.56
N ALA A 59 9.29 -3.35 -2.88
CA ALA A 59 9.83 -4.57 -3.49
C ALA A 59 11.35 -4.72 -3.25
N ILE A 60 12.11 -3.64 -3.35
CA ILE A 60 13.55 -3.65 -3.00
C ILE A 60 13.73 -3.98 -1.53
N VAL A 61 12.95 -3.35 -0.64
CA VAL A 61 13.06 -3.58 0.80
C VAL A 61 12.82 -5.05 1.13
N GLU A 62 11.78 -5.67 0.57
CA GLU A 62 11.50 -7.09 0.82
C GLU A 62 12.55 -8.02 0.20
N ALA A 63 13.15 -7.66 -0.94
CA ALA A 63 14.28 -8.41 -1.50
C ALA A 63 15.51 -8.37 -0.57
N LEU A 64 15.87 -7.19 -0.05
CA LEU A 64 16.96 -7.02 0.93
C LEU A 64 16.70 -7.83 2.20
N ASN A 65 15.44 -7.87 2.63
CA ASN A 65 15.00 -8.59 3.81
C ASN A 65 15.11 -10.11 3.63
N GLY A 66 14.66 -10.63 2.49
CA GLY A 66 14.78 -12.04 2.14
C GLY A 66 16.23 -12.50 2.04
N TRP A 67 17.07 -11.73 1.35
CA TRP A 67 18.51 -12.01 1.27
C TRP A 67 19.20 -11.90 2.62
N GLY A 68 18.90 -10.85 3.39
CA GLY A 68 19.45 -10.67 4.73
C GLY A 68 19.08 -11.80 5.68
N ALA A 69 17.83 -12.26 5.65
CA ALA A 69 17.35 -13.42 6.41
C ALA A 69 18.08 -14.71 6.00
N SER A 70 18.23 -14.96 4.69
CA SER A 70 18.93 -16.13 4.19
C SER A 70 20.41 -16.15 4.60
N TYR A 71 21.10 -15.01 4.51
CA TYR A 71 22.53 -14.92 4.84
C TYR A 71 22.79 -14.99 6.35
N SER A 72 21.93 -14.36 7.16
CA SER A 72 22.08 -14.39 8.63
C SER A 72 21.70 -15.73 9.25
N ALA A 73 20.80 -16.50 8.64
CA ALA A 73 20.39 -17.82 9.14
C ALA A 73 21.33 -18.95 8.69
N ASN A 74 22.13 -18.74 7.64
CA ASN A 74 22.98 -19.80 7.10
C ASN A 74 24.30 -19.93 7.88
N GLN A 75 24.34 -20.88 8.82
CA GLN A 75 25.51 -21.17 9.66
C GLN A 75 26.71 -21.77 8.90
N SER A 76 26.54 -22.13 7.62
CA SER A 76 27.65 -22.63 6.79
C SER A 76 28.47 -21.51 6.13
N LEU A 77 28.01 -20.25 6.22
CA LEU A 77 28.69 -19.09 5.64
C LEU A 77 29.77 -18.56 6.58
N SER A 78 30.67 -17.76 6.03
CA SER A 78 31.70 -17.09 6.83
C SER A 78 31.09 -16.04 7.78
N ASP A 79 31.80 -15.74 8.88
CA ASP A 79 31.36 -14.74 9.86
C ASP A 79 31.12 -13.35 9.21
N SER A 80 31.86 -13.01 8.14
CA SER A 80 31.69 -11.77 7.39
C SER A 80 30.41 -11.75 6.53
N GLU A 81 30.04 -12.87 5.93
CA GLU A 81 28.80 -13.01 5.14
C GLU A 81 27.56 -12.97 6.03
N MET A 82 27.61 -13.61 7.20
CA MET A 82 26.55 -13.51 8.20
C MET A 82 26.38 -12.08 8.70
N ALA A 83 27.49 -11.37 8.96
CA ALA A 83 27.47 -9.96 9.35
C ALA A 83 26.84 -9.07 8.26
N ALA A 84 27.15 -9.34 6.99
CA ALA A 84 26.50 -8.68 5.85
C ALA A 84 24.98 -8.95 5.83
N GLY A 85 24.56 -10.20 6.08
CA GLY A 85 23.14 -10.55 6.21
C GLY A 85 22.42 -9.76 7.30
N HIS A 86 23.02 -9.64 8.49
CA HIS A 86 22.48 -8.80 9.55
C HIS A 86 22.40 -7.32 9.14
N ALA A 87 23.41 -6.79 8.47
CA ALA A 87 23.40 -5.41 7.99
C ALA A 87 22.27 -5.16 6.97
N LEU A 88 22.03 -6.10 6.06
CA LEU A 88 20.93 -6.04 5.09
C LEU A 88 19.56 -6.00 5.77
N ILE A 89 19.31 -6.86 6.76
CA ILE A 89 18.05 -6.83 7.52
C ILE A 89 17.88 -5.47 8.21
N LYS A 90 18.91 -4.99 8.91
CA LYS A 90 18.86 -3.70 9.62
C LYS A 90 18.56 -2.54 8.65
N ALA A 91 19.22 -2.50 7.50
CA ALA A 91 18.97 -1.49 6.48
C ALA A 91 17.54 -1.57 5.94
N SER A 92 17.05 -2.78 5.63
CA SER A 92 15.69 -2.99 5.13
C SER A 92 14.63 -2.50 6.12
N LEU A 93 14.79 -2.77 7.42
CA LEU A 93 13.86 -2.34 8.46
C LEU A 93 13.79 -0.82 8.61
N LEU A 94 14.93 -0.11 8.50
CA LEU A 94 14.96 1.35 8.56
C LEU A 94 14.25 1.97 7.35
N ILE A 95 14.51 1.44 6.16
CA ILE A 95 13.84 1.90 4.93
C ILE A 95 12.33 1.61 5.02
N GLN A 96 11.93 0.45 5.55
CA GLN A 96 10.52 0.10 5.72
C GLN A 96 9.75 1.13 6.57
N ILE A 97 10.31 1.55 7.72
CA ILE A 97 9.66 2.59 8.55
C ILE A 97 9.54 3.90 7.77
N PHE A 98 10.61 4.28 7.06
CA PHE A 98 10.61 5.52 6.27
C PHE A 98 9.53 5.48 5.18
N VAL A 99 9.39 4.36 4.49
CA VAL A 99 8.36 4.15 3.45
C VAL A 99 6.96 4.23 4.04
N VAL A 100 6.68 3.50 5.13
CA VAL A 100 5.37 3.54 5.80
C VAL A 100 5.07 4.94 6.35
N GLY A 101 6.05 5.59 6.98
CA GLY A 101 5.91 6.93 7.55
C GLY A 101 5.64 8.00 6.48
N SER A 102 6.38 7.96 5.36
CA SER A 102 6.14 8.87 4.23
C SER A 102 4.79 8.61 3.55
N PHE A 103 4.34 7.36 3.49
CA PHE A 103 3.00 7.02 3.02
C PHE A 103 1.88 7.60 3.90
N ILE A 104 1.99 7.45 5.23
CA ILE A 104 1.06 8.05 6.20
C ILE A 104 1.03 9.57 6.04
N LEU A 105 2.22 10.19 5.95
CA LEU A 105 2.34 11.64 5.77
C LEU A 105 1.65 12.10 4.48
N LEU A 106 1.86 11.41 3.37
CA LEU A 106 1.22 11.71 2.09
C LEU A 106 -0.30 11.64 2.19
N ALA A 107 -0.84 10.57 2.79
CA ALA A 107 -2.27 10.40 3.01
C ALA A 107 -2.83 11.50 3.93
N ALA A 108 -2.12 11.85 5.01
CA ALA A 108 -2.51 12.91 5.94
C ALA A 108 -2.50 14.30 5.29
N LEU A 109 -1.49 14.61 4.47
CA LEU A 109 -1.41 15.86 3.72
C LEU A 109 -2.58 15.99 2.75
N PHE A 110 -2.88 14.92 2.00
CA PHE A 110 -4.03 14.88 1.11
C PHE A 110 -5.35 15.05 1.87
N HIS A 111 -5.53 14.34 2.98
CA HIS A 111 -6.72 14.47 3.84
C HIS A 111 -6.89 15.89 4.36
N ARG A 112 -5.81 16.52 4.86
CA ARG A 112 -5.82 17.91 5.36
C ARG A 112 -6.22 18.87 4.24
N ARG A 113 -5.66 18.71 3.04
CA ARG A 113 -6.02 19.53 1.87
C ARG A 113 -7.50 19.41 1.50
N CYS A 114 -8.06 18.21 1.53
CA CYS A 114 -9.50 17.98 1.31
C CYS A 114 -10.36 18.65 2.38
N SER A 115 -9.96 18.53 3.66
CA SER A 115 -10.71 19.14 4.77
C SER A 115 -10.67 20.67 4.73
N VAL A 116 -9.53 21.27 4.35
CA VAL A 116 -9.41 22.74 4.24
C VAL A 116 -10.29 23.28 3.11
N ARG A 117 -10.45 22.53 2.01
CA ARG A 117 -11.34 22.90 0.90
C ARG A 117 -12.80 22.46 1.09
N GLY A 118 -13.17 21.94 2.27
CA GLY A 118 -14.55 21.56 2.58
C GLY A 118 -15.08 20.30 1.89
N ILE A 119 -14.23 19.53 1.20
CA ILE A 119 -14.65 18.34 0.45
C ILE A 119 -14.80 17.16 1.43
N ARG A 120 -16.04 16.90 1.83
CA ARG A 120 -16.41 15.88 2.83
C ARG A 120 -17.32 14.79 2.27
N SER A 121 -17.09 14.38 1.02
CA SER A 121 -17.86 13.29 0.41
C SER A 121 -17.72 11.97 1.19
N PRO A 122 -18.81 11.28 1.54
CA PRO A 122 -18.77 9.96 2.18
C PRO A 122 -17.99 8.93 1.37
N ARG A 123 -17.97 9.08 0.03
CA ARG A 123 -17.22 8.23 -0.91
C ARG A 123 -15.70 8.40 -0.78
N LEU A 124 -15.24 9.54 -0.30
CA LEU A 124 -13.82 9.80 -0.01
C LEU A 124 -13.45 9.36 1.41
N ARG A 125 -14.33 9.62 2.38
CA ARG A 125 -14.10 9.30 3.80
C ARG A 125 -13.99 7.80 4.05
N GLY A 126 -14.83 6.98 3.42
CA GLY A 126 -14.80 5.51 3.60
C GLY A 126 -13.45 4.86 3.24
N PRO A 127 -12.93 5.09 2.01
CA PRO A 127 -11.61 4.62 1.58
C PRO A 127 -10.47 5.17 2.43
N LEU A 128 -10.50 6.45 2.79
CA LEU A 128 -9.46 7.05 3.65
C LEU A 128 -9.42 6.40 5.03
N ILE A 129 -10.57 6.17 5.68
CA ILE A 129 -10.61 5.46 6.97
C ILE A 129 -10.04 4.04 6.83
N THR A 130 -10.44 3.33 5.78
CA THR A 130 -9.95 1.96 5.52
C THR A 130 -8.44 1.96 5.31
N LEU A 131 -7.92 2.94 4.58
CA LEU A 131 -6.49 3.14 4.35
C LEU A 131 -5.74 3.41 5.67
N TYR A 132 -6.26 4.27 6.54
CA TYR A 132 -5.63 4.57 7.84
C TYR A 132 -5.59 3.35 8.75
N VAL A 133 -6.70 2.60 8.84
CA VAL A 133 -6.75 1.38 9.65
C VAL A 133 -5.76 0.35 9.11
N SER A 134 -5.77 0.08 7.79
CA SER A 134 -4.83 -0.85 7.15
C SER A 134 -3.37 -0.44 7.37
N THR A 135 -3.05 0.84 7.16
CA THR A 135 -1.69 1.35 7.31
C THR A 135 -1.24 1.32 8.77
N GLY A 136 -2.15 1.54 9.72
CA GLY A 136 -1.88 1.35 11.15
C GLY A 136 -1.55 -0.10 11.50
N LEU A 137 -2.28 -1.07 10.94
CA LEU A 137 -1.98 -2.50 11.12
C LEU A 137 -0.59 -2.86 10.54
N ILE A 138 -0.24 -2.32 9.36
CA ILE A 138 1.10 -2.49 8.79
C ILE A 138 2.17 -1.85 9.67
N LEU A 139 1.92 -0.67 10.23
CA LEU A 139 2.86 0.00 11.13
C LEU A 139 3.11 -0.80 12.41
N VAL A 140 2.08 -1.43 12.99
CA VAL A 140 2.25 -2.32 14.15
C VAL A 140 3.18 -3.49 13.80
N ARG A 141 2.99 -4.11 12.62
CA ARG A 141 3.88 -5.17 12.13
C ARG A 141 5.32 -4.68 11.98
N THR A 142 5.54 -3.51 11.36
CA THR A 142 6.91 -3.01 11.15
C THR A 142 7.60 -2.73 12.49
N ILE A 143 6.88 -2.16 13.47
CA ILE A 143 7.39 -1.97 14.83
C ILE A 143 7.72 -3.32 15.48
N TYR A 144 6.81 -4.31 15.42
CA TYR A 144 7.06 -5.64 15.97
C TYR A 144 8.32 -6.28 15.37
N ARG A 145 8.46 -6.27 14.03
CA ARG A 145 9.64 -6.83 13.34
C ARG A 145 10.94 -6.15 13.73
N ILE A 146 10.91 -4.86 14.01
CA ILE A 146 12.08 -4.13 14.51
C ILE A 146 12.43 -4.58 15.92
N VAL A 147 11.45 -4.63 16.82
CA VAL A 147 11.67 -5.05 18.21
C VAL A 147 12.14 -6.50 18.27
N GLU A 148 11.58 -7.38 17.45
CA GLU A 148 12.00 -8.76 17.30
C GLU A 148 13.44 -8.85 16.80
N TYR A 149 13.80 -8.15 15.71
CA TYR A 149 15.17 -8.14 15.21
C TYR A 149 16.17 -7.59 16.22
N PHE A 150 15.87 -6.49 16.91
CA PHE A 150 16.74 -5.96 17.95
C PHE A 150 16.82 -6.87 19.17
N SER A 151 15.76 -7.62 19.47
CA SER A 151 15.79 -8.66 20.51
C SER A 151 16.73 -9.79 20.10
N VAL A 152 16.66 -10.26 18.85
CA VAL A 152 17.54 -11.30 18.29
C VAL A 152 18.99 -10.81 18.26
N ALA A 153 19.22 -9.58 17.79
CA ALA A 153 20.54 -8.99 17.68
C ALA A 153 21.23 -8.75 19.03
N LYS A 154 20.45 -8.65 20.12
CA LYS A 154 20.98 -8.57 21.49
C LYS A 154 21.35 -9.94 22.06
N LEU A 155 20.86 -11.05 21.48
CA LEU A 155 21.23 -12.39 21.89
C LEU A 155 22.61 -12.72 21.32
N LYS A 156 23.60 -12.85 22.19
CA LYS A 156 24.94 -13.32 21.82
C LYS A 156 24.94 -14.84 21.67
N PHE A 157 24.49 -15.34 20.52
CA PHE A 157 24.45 -16.77 20.20
C PHE A 157 25.82 -17.49 20.25
N ARG A 158 26.94 -16.74 20.34
CA ARG A 158 28.30 -17.27 20.25
C ARG A 158 29.07 -17.31 21.57
N GLU A 159 28.49 -16.83 22.68
CA GLU A 159 29.12 -16.97 24.01
C GLU A 159 28.83 -18.36 24.60
N ALA A 160 29.89 -19.07 25.01
CA ALA A 160 29.79 -20.37 25.67
C ALA A 160 29.15 -20.19 27.05
N GLY A 161 27.94 -20.74 27.24
CA GLY A 161 27.14 -20.56 28.47
C GLY A 161 25.81 -19.81 28.27
N PHE A 162 25.36 -19.64 27.02
CA PHE A 162 24.08 -19.01 26.72
C PHE A 162 22.90 -19.81 27.32
N ASP A 163 22.26 -19.24 28.33
CA ASP A 163 21.09 -19.83 28.99
C ASP A 163 19.81 -19.43 28.20
N PRO A 164 19.06 -20.38 27.61
CA PRO A 164 17.83 -20.11 26.83
C PRO A 164 16.76 -19.35 27.61
N MET A 165 16.85 -19.33 28.95
CA MET A 165 15.96 -18.59 29.85
C MET A 165 16.18 -17.07 29.84
N SER A 166 17.36 -16.59 29.43
CA SER A 166 17.69 -15.15 29.33
C SER A 166 17.18 -14.49 28.03
N MET A 167 16.57 -15.27 27.14
CA MET A 167 15.99 -14.78 25.90
C MET A 167 14.81 -13.82 26.16
N SER A 168 14.74 -12.74 25.37
CA SER A 168 13.59 -11.83 25.37
C SER A 168 12.29 -12.62 25.17
N PRO A 169 11.23 -12.41 25.99
CA PRO A 169 9.96 -13.14 25.91
C PRO A 169 9.32 -13.13 24.51
N ILE A 170 9.63 -12.10 23.71
CA ILE A 170 9.18 -11.91 22.33
C ILE A 170 9.63 -13.05 21.40
N ILE A 171 10.83 -13.61 21.61
CA ILE A 171 11.36 -14.71 20.79
C ILE A 171 11.03 -16.06 21.44
N ARG A 172 10.98 -16.10 22.77
CA ARG A 172 10.74 -17.31 23.54
C ARG A 172 9.32 -17.87 23.35
N TYR A 173 8.34 -17.00 23.14
CA TYR A 173 6.95 -17.41 23.03
C TYR A 173 6.38 -17.12 21.64
N GLU A 174 6.06 -18.18 20.90
CA GLU A 174 5.46 -18.11 19.56
C GLU A 174 4.13 -17.36 19.51
N TRP A 175 3.41 -17.26 20.64
CA TRP A 175 2.13 -16.56 20.68
C TRP A 175 2.25 -15.06 20.36
N PHE A 176 3.37 -14.41 20.67
CA PHE A 176 3.59 -13.00 20.30
C PHE A 176 3.63 -12.83 18.78
N PHE A 177 4.33 -13.74 18.08
CA PHE A 177 4.35 -13.76 16.62
C PHE A 177 2.94 -13.96 16.03
N TYR A 178 2.16 -14.91 16.55
CA TYR A 178 0.80 -15.14 16.07
C TYR A 178 -0.11 -13.92 16.25
N VAL A 179 0.00 -13.20 17.38
CA VAL A 179 -0.84 -12.04 17.66
C VAL A 179 -0.39 -10.81 16.88
N PHE A 180 0.90 -10.47 16.91
CA PHE A 180 1.40 -9.20 16.38
C PHE A 180 1.76 -9.23 14.90
N GLU A 181 2.03 -10.41 14.33
CA GLU A 181 2.33 -10.57 12.91
C GLU A 181 1.16 -11.24 12.18
N ALA A 182 0.82 -12.49 12.52
CA ALA A 182 -0.17 -13.24 11.75
C ALA A 182 -1.60 -12.67 11.89
N ALA A 183 -2.08 -12.40 13.11
CA ALA A 183 -3.43 -11.92 13.34
C ALA A 183 -3.63 -10.50 12.83
N VAL A 184 -2.64 -9.62 12.99
CA VAL A 184 -2.68 -8.25 12.45
C VAL A 184 -2.81 -8.26 10.92
N MET A 185 -2.08 -9.14 10.21
CA MET A 185 -2.19 -9.29 8.76
C MET A 185 -3.52 -9.93 8.34
N ALA A 186 -3.98 -10.96 9.06
CA ALA A 186 -5.28 -11.57 8.80
C ALA A 186 -6.44 -10.58 8.98
N CYS A 187 -6.39 -9.76 10.03
CA CYS A 187 -7.33 -8.65 10.24
C CYS A 187 -7.30 -7.64 9.09
N ASN A 188 -6.13 -7.33 8.55
CA ASN A 188 -6.01 -6.42 7.42
C ASN A 188 -6.60 -7.01 6.12
N CYS A 189 -6.35 -8.30 5.86
CA CYS A 189 -7.00 -9.01 4.76
C CYS A 189 -8.53 -9.02 4.91
N ALA A 190 -9.03 -9.33 6.11
CA ALA A 190 -10.45 -9.32 6.40
C ALA A 190 -11.06 -7.92 6.24
N LEU A 191 -10.34 -6.87 6.63
CA LEU A 191 -10.74 -5.47 6.42
C LEU A 191 -10.91 -5.17 4.93
N PHE A 192 -9.97 -5.56 4.07
CA PHE A 192 -10.09 -5.35 2.63
C PHE A 192 -11.18 -6.19 1.96
N ASN A 193 -11.43 -7.39 2.49
CA ASN A 193 -12.53 -8.24 2.05
C ASN A 193 -13.89 -7.58 2.38
N ALA A 194 -14.07 -7.14 3.63
CA ALA A 194 -15.31 -6.51 4.08
C ALA A 194 -15.53 -5.11 3.48
N ARG A 195 -14.47 -4.31 3.37
CA ARG A 195 -14.49 -2.92 2.85
C ARG A 195 -13.76 -2.81 1.53
N HIS A 196 -14.30 -3.50 0.53
CA HIS A 196 -13.72 -3.48 -0.81
C HIS A 196 -13.63 -2.04 -1.37
N PRO A 197 -12.44 -1.53 -1.77
CA PRO A 197 -12.25 -0.16 -2.26
C PRO A 197 -13.14 0.23 -3.46
N ARG A 198 -13.43 -0.73 -4.36
CA ARG A 198 -14.43 -0.61 -5.45
C ARG A 198 -15.85 -0.25 -5.02
N ARG A 199 -16.24 -0.41 -3.75
CA ARG A 199 -17.57 -0.02 -3.26
C ARG A 199 -17.73 1.50 -3.18
N TYR A 200 -16.63 2.23 -3.03
CA TYR A 200 -16.62 3.67 -2.78
C TYR A 200 -16.06 4.47 -3.95
N LEU A 201 -15.13 3.90 -4.72
CA LEU A 201 -14.45 4.57 -5.83
C LEU A 201 -14.99 4.11 -7.19
N PRO A 202 -15.26 5.03 -8.14
CA PRO A 202 -15.80 4.71 -9.46
C PRO A 202 -14.91 3.76 -10.27
N ARG A 203 -15.54 2.91 -11.10
CA ARG A 203 -14.86 1.84 -11.86
C ARG A 203 -13.88 2.40 -12.90
N ASN A 204 -14.15 3.59 -13.45
CA ASN A 204 -13.30 4.25 -14.43
C ASN A 204 -12.40 5.30 -13.74
N ASN A 205 -11.09 5.24 -13.98
CA ASN A 205 -10.12 6.21 -13.45
C ASN A 205 -10.19 7.59 -14.14
N MET A 206 -11.09 7.73 -15.13
CA MET A 206 -11.41 8.99 -15.79
C MET A 206 -12.44 9.82 -15.02
N ILE A 207 -13.15 9.22 -14.05
CA ILE A 207 -14.17 9.91 -13.26
C ILE A 207 -13.51 10.58 -12.05
N TYR A 208 -13.64 11.90 -11.96
CA TYR A 208 -13.14 12.71 -10.85
C TYR A 208 -14.27 13.52 -10.22
N LEU A 209 -14.11 13.87 -8.94
CA LEU A 209 -15.04 14.75 -8.23
C LEU A 209 -14.82 16.19 -8.72
N ALA A 210 -15.88 16.92 -9.05
CA ALA A 210 -15.76 18.33 -9.36
C ALA A 210 -15.39 19.15 -8.11
N GLN A 211 -15.05 20.43 -8.31
CA GLN A 211 -14.64 21.33 -7.22
C GLN A 211 -15.78 21.65 -6.24
N ASP A 212 -17.03 21.37 -6.63
CA ASP A 212 -18.21 21.45 -5.77
C ASP A 212 -18.25 20.37 -4.67
N GLY A 213 -17.40 19.34 -4.78
CA GLY A 213 -17.32 18.24 -3.82
C GLY A 213 -18.47 17.24 -3.91
N VAL A 214 -19.34 17.33 -4.93
CA VAL A 214 -20.57 16.53 -5.05
C VAL A 214 -20.73 15.91 -6.45
N THR A 215 -20.49 16.66 -7.53
CA THR A 215 -20.68 16.13 -8.89
C THR A 215 -19.48 15.32 -9.35
N GLU A 216 -19.74 14.24 -10.08
CA GLU A 216 -18.71 13.40 -10.70
C GLU A 216 -18.64 13.73 -12.19
N VAL A 217 -17.46 14.07 -12.68
CA VAL A 217 -17.21 14.47 -14.06
C VAL A 217 -16.23 13.48 -14.69
N GLU A 218 -16.48 13.09 -15.94
CA GLU A 218 -15.56 12.29 -16.72
C GLU A 218 -14.56 13.20 -17.43
N GLY A 219 -13.28 13.03 -17.14
CA GLY A 219 -12.18 13.77 -17.75
C GLY A 219 -11.40 12.91 -18.75
N PRO A 220 -10.45 13.51 -19.50
CA PRO A 220 -9.60 12.80 -20.46
C PRO A 220 -8.66 11.74 -19.85
N GLY A 221 -8.68 11.59 -18.51
CA GLY A 221 -7.81 10.73 -17.75
C GLY A 221 -6.42 11.34 -17.53
N PHE A 222 -5.73 10.88 -16.50
CA PHE A 222 -4.37 11.30 -16.20
C PHE A 222 -3.38 10.51 -17.06
N LYS A 223 -2.95 11.10 -18.19
CA LYS A 223 -1.86 10.57 -19.03
C LYS A 223 -0.55 11.26 -18.62
N ASP A 224 0.38 10.47 -18.10
CA ASP A 224 1.75 10.93 -17.84
C ASP A 224 2.58 10.64 -19.11
N PRO A 225 3.04 11.66 -19.86
CA PRO A 225 3.79 11.46 -21.11
C PRO A 225 5.24 10.96 -20.89
N ARG A 226 5.64 10.71 -19.64
CA ARG A 226 7.02 10.42 -19.25
C ARG A 226 7.32 8.92 -19.30
N PRO A 227 8.54 8.52 -19.68
CA PRO A 227 8.93 7.11 -19.65
C PRO A 227 8.94 6.58 -18.21
N PHE A 228 8.58 5.30 -18.05
CA PHE A 228 8.43 4.62 -16.76
C PHE A 228 9.65 4.79 -15.83
N TRP A 229 10.87 4.69 -16.36
CA TRP A 229 12.10 4.82 -15.58
C TRP A 229 12.32 6.21 -14.98
N GLN A 230 11.94 7.28 -15.70
CA GLN A 230 12.05 8.64 -15.16
C GLN A 230 11.07 8.86 -14.01
N THR A 231 9.89 8.24 -14.09
CA THR A 231 8.87 8.27 -13.03
C THR A 231 9.32 7.52 -11.78
N LEU A 232 10.09 6.44 -11.97
CA LEU A 232 10.63 5.63 -10.88
C LEU A 232 11.71 6.39 -10.07
N VAL A 233 12.59 7.09 -10.78
CA VAL A 233 13.76 7.78 -10.20
C VAL A 233 13.40 9.16 -9.63
N ASP A 234 12.41 9.85 -10.19
CA ASP A 234 11.96 11.17 -9.72
C ASP A 234 10.42 11.20 -9.51
N PRO A 235 9.93 10.59 -8.42
CA PRO A 235 8.50 10.54 -8.09
C PRO A 235 7.86 11.93 -7.86
N PHE A 236 8.63 12.84 -7.28
CA PHE A 236 8.18 14.17 -6.87
C PHE A 236 8.29 15.22 -7.99
N ASP A 237 8.84 14.86 -9.15
CA ASP A 237 9.18 15.80 -10.22
C ASP A 237 10.09 16.94 -9.73
N LEU A 238 11.06 16.63 -8.87
CA LEU A 238 11.99 17.63 -8.33
C LEU A 238 12.79 18.28 -9.46
N ARG A 239 13.12 17.54 -10.52
CA ARG A 239 13.80 18.09 -11.70
C ARG A 239 12.89 18.98 -12.55
N GLY A 240 11.60 18.67 -12.68
CA GLY A 240 10.63 19.51 -13.38
C GLY A 240 10.28 20.78 -12.60
N LEU A 241 10.12 20.67 -11.29
CA LEU A 241 9.97 21.78 -10.34
C LEU A 241 11.19 22.72 -10.39
N ALA A 242 12.40 22.17 -10.37
CA ALA A 242 13.64 22.96 -10.46
C ALA A 242 13.84 23.64 -11.82
N LYS A 243 13.35 23.05 -12.91
CA LYS A 243 13.41 23.64 -14.27
C LYS A 243 12.23 24.57 -14.58
N GLY A 244 11.32 24.80 -13.64
CA GLY A 244 10.13 25.65 -13.86
C GLY A 244 9.12 25.08 -14.87
N GLN A 245 9.36 23.87 -15.38
CA GLN A 245 8.44 23.13 -16.24
C GLN A 245 7.64 22.19 -15.35
N SER A 246 6.77 22.76 -14.50
CA SER A 246 5.73 21.97 -13.84
C SER A 246 4.96 21.27 -14.95
N SER A 247 5.07 19.95 -15.02
CA SER A 247 4.50 19.12 -16.10
C SER A 247 3.12 19.66 -16.49
N GLN A 248 3.05 20.26 -17.68
CA GLN A 248 1.83 20.64 -18.38
C GLN A 248 1.07 19.38 -18.80
N THR A 249 0.74 18.49 -17.86
CA THR A 249 -0.50 17.74 -18.01
C THR A 249 -1.56 18.77 -17.69
N ALA A 250 -2.04 19.45 -18.73
CA ALA A 250 -3.06 20.50 -18.65
C ALA A 250 -4.02 20.17 -17.52
N LYS A 251 -4.23 21.12 -16.60
CA LYS A 251 -5.19 20.99 -15.51
C LYS A 251 -6.55 20.83 -16.17
N PHE A 252 -6.89 19.61 -16.58
CA PHE A 252 -8.08 19.31 -17.36
C PHE A 252 -9.35 19.60 -16.54
N TRP A 253 -9.18 19.76 -15.23
CA TRP A 253 -10.18 20.21 -14.27
C TRP A 253 -10.37 21.74 -14.23
N GLU A 254 -9.55 22.52 -14.95
CA GLU A 254 -9.73 23.97 -15.20
C GLU A 254 -10.34 24.23 -16.60
N ASP A 255 -10.14 23.34 -17.58
CA ASP A 255 -10.75 23.45 -18.92
C ASP A 255 -12.24 23.01 -18.96
N GLY A 256 -12.79 22.53 -17.84
CA GLY A 256 -14.06 21.81 -17.74
C GLY A 256 -15.32 22.64 -17.55
N ASP A 257 -15.24 23.97 -17.43
CA ASP A 257 -16.41 24.84 -17.22
C ASP A 257 -17.40 24.86 -18.42
N GLY A 258 -17.10 24.16 -19.52
CA GLY A 258 -17.89 24.20 -20.76
C GLY A 258 -18.52 22.90 -21.26
N GLN A 259 -18.31 21.72 -20.65
CA GLN A 259 -18.84 20.48 -21.25
C GLN A 259 -19.00 19.30 -20.27
N ALA A 260 -19.78 19.50 -19.21
CA ALA A 260 -20.26 18.38 -18.39
C ALA A 260 -21.34 17.59 -19.16
N ARG A 261 -20.95 16.46 -19.79
CA ARG A 261 -21.93 15.44 -20.20
C ARG A 261 -22.43 14.74 -18.93
N SER A 262 -23.53 15.24 -18.38
CA SER A 262 -24.25 14.56 -17.31
C SER A 262 -24.78 13.23 -17.85
N SER A 263 -24.21 12.11 -17.38
CA SER A 263 -24.81 10.79 -17.61
C SER A 263 -26.06 10.68 -16.73
N THR A 264 -27.18 11.19 -17.23
CA THR A 264 -28.49 10.96 -16.61
C THR A 264 -28.94 9.57 -17.00
N LYS A 265 -29.00 8.68 -16.01
CA LYS A 265 -29.49 7.31 -16.11
C LYS A 265 -30.96 7.34 -16.55
N GLY A 266 -31.23 6.95 -17.79
CA GLY A 266 -32.59 6.71 -18.28
C GLY A 266 -33.17 5.45 -17.65
N THR A 267 -34.31 5.61 -16.98
CA THR A 267 -35.20 4.56 -16.51
C THR A 267 -35.82 3.83 -17.69
N ASP A 268 -35.55 2.53 -17.81
CA ASP A 268 -36.29 1.62 -18.70
C ASP A 268 -37.72 1.41 -18.16
N SER A 269 -38.72 1.75 -18.97
CA SER A 269 -40.11 1.28 -18.82
C SER A 269 -40.83 1.31 -20.17
N ALA A 270 -41.69 0.29 -20.34
CA ALA A 270 -42.62 -0.02 -21.44
C ALA A 270 -41.98 -0.77 -22.64
N VAL A 271 -42.07 -2.11 -22.72
CA VAL A 271 -43.25 -2.98 -22.99
C VAL A 271 -43.77 -2.80 -24.42
N GLY A 272 -43.73 -3.90 -25.16
CA GLY A 272 -43.81 -3.97 -26.61
C GLY A 272 -45.16 -3.65 -27.25
N ALA A 273 -45.07 -3.42 -28.56
CA ALA A 273 -46.18 -3.51 -29.49
C ALA A 273 -45.68 -4.29 -30.72
N ASP A 274 -46.13 -5.54 -30.80
CA ASP A 274 -46.13 -6.36 -32.01
C ASP A 274 -47.16 -5.78 -32.97
N THR A 275 -46.80 -5.59 -34.25
CA THR A 275 -47.75 -5.33 -35.32
C THR A 275 -47.16 -5.88 -36.62
N GLY A 276 -47.66 -7.05 -37.03
CA GLY A 276 -47.45 -7.57 -38.38
C GLY A 276 -48.34 -6.87 -39.40
N HIS A 277 -47.82 -6.63 -40.61
CA HIS A 277 -48.52 -6.85 -41.88
C HIS A 277 -47.65 -6.57 -43.12
N GLY A 278 -47.78 -7.44 -44.14
CA GLY A 278 -47.49 -7.20 -45.56
C GLY A 278 -46.07 -7.57 -46.00
N LYS A 279 -45.82 -8.50 -46.93
CA LYS A 279 -46.64 -9.07 -48.02
C LYS A 279 -46.27 -10.53 -48.26
#